data_AF-A0A285CYD2-F1
#
_entry.id   AF-A0A285CYD2-F1
#
_cell.length_a   1.000
_cell.length_b   1.000
_cell.length_c   1.000
_cell.angle_alpha   90.00
_cell.angle_beta   90.00
_cell.angle_gamma   90.00
#
_symmetry.space_group_name_H-M   'P 1'
#
loop_
_entity.id
_entity.type
_entity.pdbx_description
1 polymer ?
#
loop_
_entity_poly.entity_id
_entity_poly.type
_entity_poly.pdbx_seq_one_letter_code
_entity_poly.pdbx_strand_id
1 'polypeptide(L)' 'MTNGKIWLVVKPTVGVPLFLSAVAISSFLVHLAIVTNTTWLPDYYAGSAKAE' A
#
# COMPACT_ATOMS: atom_id res chain seq x y z
N MET A 1 7.88 4.25 20.31
CA MET A 1 6.82 5.26 20.11
C MET A 1 7.21 6.59 20.77
N THR A 2 8.28 7.25 20.29
CA THR A 2 8.81 8.48 20.92
C THR A 2 8.38 9.77 20.21
N ASN A 3 7.78 9.66 19.02
CA ASN A 3 7.50 10.80 18.12
C ASN A 3 6.10 11.44 18.28
N GLY A 4 5.42 11.24 19.40
CA GLY A 4 4.07 11.80 19.62
C GLY A 4 4.01 13.34 19.55
N LYS A 5 5.14 14.03 19.76
CA LYS A 5 5.26 15.49 19.70
C LYS A 5 5.21 16.06 18.28
N ILE A 6 5.17 15.23 17.22
CA ILE A 6 5.06 15.67 15.82
C ILE A 6 3.84 16.57 15.59
N TRP A 7 2.76 16.36 16.36
CA TRP A 7 1.53 17.13 16.23
C TRP A 7 1.60 18.57 16.78
N LEU A 8 2.69 18.93 17.45
CA LEU A 8 2.98 20.33 17.84
C LEU A 8 3.50 21.15 16.66
N VAL A 9 4.04 20.50 15.63
CA VAL A 9 4.62 21.15 14.44
C VAL A 9 3.86 20.84 13.15
N VAL A 10 3.04 19.78 13.14
CA VAL A 10 2.14 19.43 12.03
C VAL A 10 0.71 19.37 12.55
N LYS A 11 -0.24 20.03 11.86
CA LYS A 11 -1.65 19.98 12.25
C LYS A 11 -2.23 18.57 12.00
N PRO A 12 -2.83 17.91 13.01
CA PRO A 12 -3.38 16.56 12.87
C PRO A 12 -4.44 16.40 11.76
N THR A 13 -5.29 17.40 11.60
CA THR A 13 -6.37 17.41 10.59
C THR A 13 -5.88 17.34 9.16
N VAL A 14 -4.62 17.71 8.88
CA VAL A 14 -4.00 17.58 7.54
C VAL A 14 -2.98 16.46 7.52
N GLY A 15 -2.16 16.32 8.56
CA GLY A 15 -1.09 15.32 8.60
C GLY A 15 -1.60 13.88 8.68
N VAL A 16 -2.68 13.61 9.43
CA VAL A 16 -3.24 12.24 9.53
C VAL A 16 -3.86 11.80 8.19
N PRO A 17 -4.74 12.59 7.54
CA PRO A 17 -5.27 12.20 6.24
C PRO A 17 -4.18 12.07 5.16
N LEU A 18 -3.18 12.96 5.17
CA LEU A 18 -2.06 12.88 4.24
C LEU A 18 -1.23 11.61 4.44
N PHE A 19 -0.94 11.25 5.69
CA PHE A 19 -0.21 10.02 6.00
C PHE A 19 -0.98 8.78 5.54
N LEU A 20 -2.26 8.67 5.89
CA LEU A 20 -3.07 7.50 5.53
C LEU A 20 -3.29 7.39 4.01
N SER A 21 -3.46 8.51 3.31
CA SER A 21 -3.57 8.51 1.84
C SER A 21 -2.26 8.11 1.16
N ALA A 22 -1.11 8.62 1.62
CA ALA A 22 0.20 8.20 1.12
C ALA A 22 0.44 6.69 1.30
N VAL A 23 0.05 6.13 2.45
CA VAL A 23 0.14 4.68 2.71
C VAL A 23 -0.80 3.90 1.79
N ALA A 24 -2.04 4.35 1.61
CA ALA A 24 -2.99 3.68 0.73
C ALA A 24 -2.52 3.67 -0.74
N ILE A 25 -2.07 4.81 -1.25
CA ILE A 25 -1.58 4.95 -2.62
C ILE A 25 -0.32 4.09 -2.83
N SER A 26 0.65 4.15 -1.91
CA SER A 26 1.87 3.35 -2.03
C SER A 26 1.58 1.85 -2.01
N SER A 27 0.70 1.38 -1.11
CA SER A 27 0.26 -0.01 -1.08
C SER A 27 -0.37 -0.43 -2.42
N PHE A 28 -1.28 0.37 -2.96
CA PHE A 28 -1.91 0.09 -4.24
C PHE A 28 -0.90 0.01 -5.39
N LEU A 29 0.04 0.96 -5.45
CA LEU A 29 1.08 0.99 -6.49
C LEU A 29 1.99 -0.23 -6.42
N VAL A 30 2.36 -0.70 -5.22
CA VAL A 30 3.15 -1.94 -5.07
C VAL A 30 2.38 -3.14 -5.61
N HIS A 31 1.09 -3.26 -5.29
CA HIS A 31 0.27 -4.36 -5.82
C HIS A 31 0.17 -4.30 -7.34
N LEU A 32 -0.07 -3.12 -7.91
CA LEU A 32 -0.12 -2.92 -9.35
C LEU A 32 1.23 -3.25 -10.02
N ALA A 33 2.34 -2.85 -9.41
CA ALA A 33 3.67 -3.16 -9.91
C ALA A 33 3.93 -4.66 -9.92
N ILE A 34 3.52 -5.40 -8.89
CA ILE A 34 3.68 -6.86 -8.86
C ILE A 34 2.79 -7.51 -9.93
N VAL A 35 1.53 -7.11 -10.06
CA VAL A 35 0.62 -7.66 -11.09
C VAL A 35 1.16 -7.44 -12.51
N THR A 36 1.82 -6.30 -12.75
CA THR A 36 2.28 -5.94 -14.11
C THR A 36 3.68 -6.43 -14.45
N ASN A 37 4.55 -6.65 -13.45
CA ASN A 37 5.95 -7.01 -13.66
C ASN A 37 6.29 -8.45 -13.28
N THR A 38 5.33 -9.23 -12.78
CA THR A 38 5.53 -10.66 -12.49
C THR A 38 4.48 -11.50 -13.23
N THR A 39 4.83 -12.76 -13.51
CA THR A 39 3.92 -13.69 -14.20
C THR A 39 3.06 -14.48 -13.22
N TRP A 40 3.60 -14.82 -12.05
CA TRP A 40 2.95 -15.69 -11.08
C TRP A 40 1.66 -15.10 -10.48
N LEU A 41 1.57 -13.77 -10.31
CA LEU A 41 0.40 -13.14 -9.68
C LEU A 41 -0.79 -13.06 -10.65
N PRO A 42 -0.61 -12.65 -11.92
CA PRO A 42 -1.63 -12.85 -12.95
C PRO A 42 -2.05 -14.31 -13.11
N ASP A 43 -1.11 -15.26 -13.14
CA ASP A 43 -1.41 -16.69 -13.29
C ASP A 43 -2.23 -17.24 -12.11
N TYR A 44 -1.94 -16.77 -10.89
CA TYR A 44 -2.73 -17.06 -9.69
C TYR A 44 -4.17 -16.55 -9.84
N TYR A 45 -4.37 -15.31 -10.28
CA TYR A 45 -5.71 -14.74 -10.49
C TYR A 45 -6.45 -15.32 -11.70
N ALA A 46 -5.72 -15.77 -12.72
CA ALA A 46 -6.27 -16.47 -13.89
C ALA A 46 -6.73 -17.90 -13.57
N GLY A 47 -6.56 -18.37 -12.33
CA GLY A 47 -7.01 -19.69 -11.88
C GLY A 47 -6.23 -20.85 -12.51
N SER A 48 -5.03 -20.59 -13.06
CA SER A 48 -4.24 -21.62 -13.77
C SER A 48 -3.43 -22.53 -12.83
N ALA A 49 -3.54 -22.34 -11.52
CA ALA A 49 -3.08 -23.33 -10.56
C ALA A 49 -4.03 -24.54 -10.61
N LYS A 50 -3.68 -25.54 -11.43
CA LYS A 50 -4.21 -26.90 -11.25
C LYS A 50 -4.02 -27.27 -9.79
N ALA A 51 -5.11 -27.47 -9.05
CA ALA A 51 -5.06 -28.11 -7.76
C ALA A 51 -4.58 -29.55 -7.98
N GLU A 52 -3.36 -29.83 -7.54
CA GLU A 52 -2.89 -31.20 -7.27
C GLU A 52 -3.27 -31.56 -5.84
#